data_AF-A0AAD3QX52-F1
#
_entry.id   AF-A0AAD3QX52-F1
#
_cell.length_a   1.000
_cell.length_b   1.000
_cell.length_c   1.000
_cell.angle_alpha   90.00
_cell.angle_beta   90.00
_cell.angle_gamma   90.00
#
_symmetry.space_group_name_H-M   'P 1'
#
loop_
_entity.id
_entity.type
_entity.pdbx_description
1 polymer ?
#
loop_
_entity_poly.entity_id
_entity_poly.type
_entity_poly.pdbx_seq_one_letter_code
_entity_poly.pdbx_strand_id
1 'polypeptide(L)'
;FLFDVNRPMPEDSNPTGENWLNHPKAMQTYLSLLGSSQKDATLEACCGALQNLTATRGPGSNAMSQILVQKLGALPHMSSLLKSPNASLQKTATSLLNNLSRTNGLQTSIAKQILPELTGLLSSGPREMGKNDDTIATTCNTVRSLMLGDPE
;
A
#
# COMPACT_ATOMS: atom_id res chain seq x y z
N PHE A 1 -8.13 17.78 -9.88
CA PHE A 1 -6.68 17.54 -9.90
C PHE A 1 -6.41 16.18 -10.55
N LEU A 2 -5.89 16.18 -11.77
CA LEU A 2 -5.50 14.97 -12.50
C LEU A 2 -3.97 14.86 -12.39
N PHE A 3 -3.49 13.99 -11.51
CA PHE A 3 -2.06 13.68 -11.43
C PHE A 3 -1.70 12.82 -12.64
N ASP A 4 -0.96 13.39 -13.60
CA ASP A 4 -0.40 12.68 -14.74
C ASP A 4 0.86 11.93 -14.31
N VAL A 5 0.87 10.61 -14.47
CA VAL A 5 1.97 9.72 -14.09
C VAL A 5 3.23 10.01 -14.91
N ASN A 6 3.09 10.53 -16.14
CA ASN A 6 4.20 10.84 -17.03
C ASN A 6 4.84 12.21 -16.77
N ARG A 7 4.22 13.05 -15.93
CA ARG A 7 4.80 14.34 -15.55
C ARG A 7 5.83 14.11 -14.42
N PRO A 8 6.95 14.85 -14.38
CA PRO A 8 7.77 14.95 -13.17
C PRO A 8 6.86 15.24 -11.97
N MET A 9 7.20 14.66 -10.82
CA MET A 9 6.45 14.90 -9.58
C MET A 9 6.24 16.41 -9.46
N PRO A 10 5.02 16.93 -9.23
CA PRO A 10 4.77 18.36 -9.33
C PRO A 10 5.69 19.10 -8.37
N GLU A 11 6.74 19.68 -8.93
CA GLU A 11 7.45 20.79 -8.34
C GLU A 11 6.66 22.06 -8.70
N ASP A 12 6.73 23.05 -7.81
CA ASP A 12 6.28 24.44 -8.00
C ASP A 12 4.98 24.92 -7.34
N SER A 13 4.42 24.20 -6.36
CA SER A 13 3.63 24.89 -5.33
C SER A 13 3.78 24.19 -3.99
N ASN A 14 4.20 24.92 -2.96
CA ASN A 14 4.09 24.39 -1.60
C ASN A 14 2.59 24.18 -1.32
N PRO A 15 2.13 22.95 -1.05
CA PRO A 15 0.74 22.72 -0.72
C PRO A 15 0.38 23.54 0.53
N THR A 16 -0.86 24.01 0.58
CA THR A 16 -1.40 24.80 1.69
C THR A 16 -2.68 24.16 2.22
N GLY A 17 -2.90 24.24 3.54
CA GLY A 17 -4.09 23.68 4.18
C GLY A 17 -4.30 22.19 3.88
N GLU A 18 -5.52 21.83 3.52
CA GLU A 18 -5.91 20.45 3.18
C GLU A 18 -5.18 19.85 1.96
N ASN A 19 -4.58 20.67 1.09
CA ASN A 19 -3.85 20.17 -0.08
C ASN A 19 -2.63 19.34 0.31
N TRP A 20 -2.15 19.43 1.56
CA TRP A 20 -1.11 18.53 2.07
C TRP A 20 -1.55 17.08 2.08
N LEU A 21 -2.83 16.80 2.36
CA LEU A 21 -3.31 15.44 2.60
C LEU A 21 -3.11 14.53 1.39
N ASN A 22 -3.26 15.07 0.18
CA ASN A 22 -3.13 14.32 -1.07
C ASN A 22 -1.87 14.70 -1.87
N HIS A 23 -0.93 15.45 -1.27
CA HIS A 23 0.30 15.85 -1.96
C HIS A 23 1.36 14.73 -1.92
N PRO A 24 2.10 14.46 -3.01
CA PRO A 24 3.15 13.44 -3.04
C PRO A 24 4.23 13.58 -1.95
N LYS A 25 4.54 14.82 -1.53
CA LYS A 25 5.45 15.08 -0.38
C LYS A 25 4.96 14.44 0.93
N ALA A 26 3.64 14.44 1.19
CA ALA A 26 3.10 13.78 2.37
C ALA A 26 3.26 12.26 2.27
N MET A 27 3.01 11.68 1.09
CA MET A 27 3.22 10.25 0.84
C MET A 27 4.68 9.84 1.03
N GLN A 28 5.62 10.66 0.54
CA GLN A 28 7.05 10.46 0.76
C GLN A 28 7.38 10.49 2.26
N THR A 29 6.82 11.45 3.01
CA THR A 29 7.01 11.54 4.47
C THR A 29 6.50 10.29 5.18
N TYR A 30 5.29 9.81 4.82
CA TYR A 30 4.74 8.57 5.38
C TYR A 30 5.63 7.36 5.06
N LEU A 31 6.12 7.22 3.82
CA LEU A 31 7.02 6.13 3.45
C LEU A 31 8.38 6.20 4.17
N SER A 32 8.95 7.39 4.32
CA SER A 32 10.18 7.56 5.11
C SER A 32 9.98 7.10 6.55
N LEU A 33 8.85 7.46 7.17
CA LEU A 33 8.49 7.00 8.52
C LEU A 33 8.27 5.48 8.58
N LEU A 34 7.72 4.87 7.53
CA LEU A 34 7.61 3.40 7.44
C LEU A 34 8.97 2.69 7.41
N GLY A 35 10.01 3.36 6.90
CA GLY A 35 11.38 2.82 6.87
C GLY A 35 12.21 3.12 8.12
N SER A 36 11.91 4.19 8.86
CA SER A 36 12.77 4.68 9.95
C SER A 36 12.19 4.54 11.36
N SER A 37 10.86 4.45 11.50
CA SER A 37 10.22 4.40 12.81
C SER A 37 10.34 3.01 13.45
N GLN A 38 10.57 2.99 14.76
CA GLN A 38 10.54 1.78 15.60
C GLN A 38 9.24 1.64 16.40
N LYS A 39 8.28 2.57 16.22
CA LYS A 39 6.99 2.56 16.92
C LYS A 39 5.90 2.04 16.00
N ASP A 40 5.32 0.90 16.35
CA ASP A 40 4.20 0.30 15.62
C ASP A 40 3.05 1.27 15.37
N ALA A 41 2.68 2.08 16.38
CA ALA A 41 1.61 3.06 16.24
C ALA A 41 1.90 4.11 15.14
N THR A 42 3.16 4.53 15.00
CA THR A 42 3.57 5.44 13.92
C THR A 42 3.53 4.73 12.58
N LEU A 43 4.00 3.48 12.51
CA LEU A 43 3.97 2.68 11.29
C LEU A 43 2.53 2.45 10.81
N GLU A 44 1.64 2.09 11.73
CA GLU A 44 0.22 1.87 11.46
C GLU A 44 -0.47 3.15 11.00
N ALA A 45 -0.22 4.28 11.67
CA ALA A 45 -0.79 5.57 11.27
C ALA A 45 -0.34 5.99 9.86
N CYS A 46 0.95 5.82 9.55
CA CYS A 46 1.48 6.15 8.21
C CYS A 46 0.92 5.22 7.14
N CYS A 47 0.88 3.90 7.42
CA CYS A 47 0.32 2.92 6.50
C CYS A 47 -1.19 3.16 6.28
N GLY A 48 -1.93 3.49 7.35
CA GLY A 48 -3.35 3.83 7.31
C GLY A 48 -3.64 5.11 6.53
N ALA A 49 -2.79 6.14 6.66
CA ALA A 49 -2.90 7.33 5.83
C ALA A 49 -2.76 7.00 4.33
N LEU A 50 -1.78 6.17 3.96
CA LEU A 50 -1.60 5.71 2.58
C LEU A 50 -2.76 4.83 2.10
N GLN A 51 -3.31 3.99 2.98
CA GLN A 51 -4.51 3.20 2.70
C GLN A 51 -5.70 4.12 2.36
N ASN A 52 -5.92 5.17 3.14
CA ASN A 52 -7.00 6.13 2.91
C ASN A 52 -6.85 6.86 1.57
N LEU A 53 -5.63 7.28 1.21
CA LEU A 53 -5.36 7.95 -0.06
C LEU A 53 -5.64 7.05 -1.28
N THR A 54 -5.51 5.74 -1.11
CA THR A 54 -5.69 4.73 -2.17
C THR A 54 -7.06 4.06 -2.14
N ALA A 55 -7.95 4.43 -1.22
CA ALA A 55 -9.20 3.72 -0.95
C ALA A 55 -10.21 3.75 -2.11
N THR A 56 -10.31 4.88 -2.83
CA THR A 56 -11.29 5.02 -3.91
C THR A 56 -10.82 4.37 -5.21
N ARG A 57 -11.74 4.02 -6.12
CA ARG A 57 -11.42 3.51 -7.47
C ARG A 57 -11.32 4.64 -8.52
N GLY A 58 -11.16 5.88 -8.07
CA GLY A 58 -11.13 7.06 -8.92
C GLY A 58 -9.73 7.43 -9.44
N PRO A 59 -9.63 8.34 -10.43
CA PRO A 59 -8.35 8.78 -11.00
C PRO A 59 -7.36 9.30 -9.96
N GLY A 60 -7.83 9.98 -8.91
CA GLY A 60 -6.97 10.49 -7.82
C GLY A 60 -6.27 9.37 -7.06
N SER A 61 -7.02 8.42 -6.50
CA SER A 61 -6.46 7.27 -5.77
C SER A 61 -5.60 6.39 -6.69
N ASN A 62 -5.99 6.21 -7.95
CA ASN A 62 -5.18 5.47 -8.92
C ASN A 62 -3.81 6.15 -9.14
N ALA A 63 -3.78 7.48 -9.28
CA ALA A 63 -2.52 8.20 -9.41
C ALA A 63 -1.66 8.09 -8.14
N MET A 64 -2.26 8.13 -6.94
CA MET A 64 -1.53 7.90 -5.69
C MET A 64 -0.94 6.49 -5.62
N SER A 65 -1.69 5.46 -6.02
CA SER A 65 -1.18 4.09 -6.11
C SER A 65 0.02 3.99 -7.06
N GLN A 66 -0.07 4.62 -8.24
CA GLN A 66 1.02 4.66 -9.21
C GLN A 66 2.26 5.34 -8.64
N ILE A 67 2.10 6.50 -7.99
CA ILE A 67 3.22 7.22 -7.36
C ILE A 67 3.87 6.37 -6.27
N LEU A 68 3.09 5.71 -5.40
CA LEU A 68 3.63 4.86 -4.34
C LEU A 68 4.49 3.73 -4.88
N VAL A 69 3.99 3.01 -5.89
CA VAL A 69 4.64 1.81 -6.39
C VAL A 69 5.78 2.15 -7.34
N GLN A 70 5.55 3.02 -8.33
CA GLN A 70 6.49 3.26 -9.42
C GLN A 70 7.51 4.36 -9.12
N LYS A 71 7.18 5.35 -8.29
CA LYS A 71 8.06 6.51 -8.01
C LYS A 71 8.70 6.48 -6.63
N LEU A 72 7.96 6.05 -5.61
CA LEU A 72 8.40 6.14 -4.21
C LEU A 72 8.88 4.82 -3.61
N GLY A 73 8.77 3.70 -4.33
CA GLY A 73 9.29 2.41 -3.86
C GLY A 73 8.57 1.87 -2.62
N ALA A 74 7.24 1.90 -2.59
CA ALA A 74 6.46 1.46 -1.42
C ALA A 74 6.56 -0.05 -1.12
N LEU A 75 6.84 -0.90 -2.12
CA LEU A 75 6.69 -2.36 -1.99
C LEU A 75 7.65 -3.00 -0.96
N PRO A 76 8.96 -2.66 -0.91
CA PRO A 76 9.85 -3.18 0.13
C PRO A 76 9.37 -2.88 1.56
N HIS A 77 8.78 -1.70 1.79
CA HIS A 77 8.19 -1.36 3.08
C HIS A 77 7.00 -2.27 3.38
N MET A 78 6.13 -2.52 2.40
CA MET A 78 4.98 -3.42 2.58
C MET A 78 5.40 -4.86 2.91
N SER A 79 6.43 -5.39 2.23
CA SER A 79 6.98 -6.72 2.54
C SER A 79 7.46 -6.81 4.00
N SER A 80 8.08 -5.75 4.52
CA SER A 80 8.50 -5.68 5.93
C SER A 80 7.30 -5.66 6.88
N LEU A 81 6.30 -4.82 6.60
CA LEU A 81 5.11 -4.69 7.46
C LEU A 81 4.25 -5.96 7.50
N LEU A 82 4.18 -6.73 6.40
CA LEU A 82 3.49 -8.02 6.38
C LEU A 82 4.09 -9.04 7.35
N LYS A 83 5.39 -8.94 7.64
CA LYS A 83 6.12 -9.82 8.57
C LYS A 83 6.06 -9.33 10.02
N SER A 84 5.40 -8.20 10.28
CA SER A 84 5.27 -7.68 11.64
C SER A 84 4.47 -8.64 12.52
N PRO A 85 4.89 -8.87 13.78
CA PRO A 85 4.08 -9.60 14.75
C PRO A 85 2.84 -8.81 15.21
N ASN A 86 2.76 -7.52 14.87
CA ASN A 86 1.60 -6.69 15.18
C ASN A 86 0.49 -6.92 14.15
N ALA A 87 -0.56 -7.63 14.58
CA ALA A 87 -1.69 -7.97 13.74
C ALA A 87 -2.44 -6.74 13.18
N SER A 88 -2.48 -5.62 13.89
CA SER A 88 -3.14 -4.39 13.40
C SER A 88 -2.35 -3.74 12.28
N LEU A 89 -1.02 -3.70 12.44
CA LEU A 89 -0.10 -3.21 11.41
C LEU A 89 -0.12 -4.11 10.17
N GLN A 90 -0.07 -5.43 10.36
CA GLN A 90 -0.18 -6.39 9.26
C GLN A 90 -1.52 -6.23 8.51
N LYS A 91 -2.64 -6.12 9.22
CA LYS A 91 -3.97 -5.86 8.63
C LYS A 91 -3.99 -4.58 7.80
N THR A 92 -3.40 -3.50 8.32
CA THR A 92 -3.35 -2.21 7.65
C THR A 92 -2.52 -2.27 6.37
N ALA A 93 -1.38 -2.98 6.40
CA ALA A 93 -0.52 -3.23 5.24
C ALA A 93 -1.22 -4.07 4.17
N THR A 94 -1.87 -5.18 4.55
CA THR A 94 -2.67 -6.01 3.64
C THR A 94 -3.77 -5.19 2.97
N SER A 95 -4.45 -4.32 3.73
CA SER A 95 -5.52 -3.49 3.22
C SER A 95 -5.02 -2.39 2.26
N LEU A 96 -3.84 -1.82 2.51
CA LEU A 96 -3.17 -0.94 1.54
C LEU A 96 -2.82 -1.70 0.26
N LEU A 97 -2.23 -2.89 0.36
CA LEU A 97 -1.91 -3.73 -0.80
C LEU A 97 -3.17 -4.12 -1.59
N ASN A 98 -4.27 -4.41 -0.91
CA ASN A 98 -5.57 -4.63 -1.53
C ASN A 98 -6.05 -3.41 -2.33
N ASN A 99 -5.80 -2.19 -1.85
CA ASN A 99 -6.15 -0.99 -2.61
C ASN A 99 -5.26 -0.81 -3.84
N LEU A 100 -3.95 -1.02 -3.68
CA LEU A 100 -2.94 -0.90 -4.75
C LEU A 100 -3.18 -1.91 -5.88
N SER A 101 -3.52 -3.16 -5.55
CA SER A 101 -3.72 -4.25 -6.53
C SER A 101 -4.89 -4.02 -7.49
N ARG A 102 -5.82 -3.12 -7.16
CA ARG A 102 -6.94 -2.72 -8.02
C ARG A 102 -6.52 -1.73 -9.12
N THR A 103 -5.31 -1.19 -9.03
CA THR A 103 -4.81 -0.18 -9.98
C THR A 103 -4.17 -0.88 -11.17
N ASN A 104 -4.74 -0.67 -12.36
CA ASN A 104 -4.23 -1.25 -13.60
C ASN A 104 -2.76 -0.88 -13.85
N GLY A 105 -1.97 -1.88 -14.25
CA GLY A 105 -0.54 -1.71 -14.56
C GLY A 105 0.38 -1.81 -13.35
N LEU A 106 -0.15 -2.02 -12.14
CA LEU A 106 0.66 -2.27 -10.93
C LEU A 106 0.75 -3.74 -10.56
N GLN A 107 -0.17 -4.59 -11.04
CA GLN A 107 -0.32 -5.96 -10.57
C GLN A 107 0.95 -6.78 -10.72
N THR A 108 1.59 -6.79 -11.89
CA THR A 108 2.87 -7.50 -12.11
C THR A 108 3.97 -7.05 -11.15
N SER A 109 4.12 -5.74 -10.91
CA SER A 109 5.16 -5.22 -10.01
C SER A 109 4.89 -5.62 -8.56
N ILE A 110 3.62 -5.55 -8.14
CA ILE A 110 3.20 -5.95 -6.80
C ILE A 110 3.35 -7.47 -6.64
N ALA A 111 2.87 -8.26 -7.60
CA ALA A 111 2.90 -9.72 -7.57
C ALA A 111 4.35 -10.23 -7.40
N LYS A 112 5.28 -9.73 -8.21
CA LYS A 112 6.70 -10.13 -8.15
C LYS A 112 7.34 -9.94 -6.78
N GLN A 113 6.95 -8.92 -6.01
CA GLN A 113 7.59 -8.59 -4.73
C GLN A 113 6.79 -9.03 -3.50
N ILE A 114 5.46 -9.07 -3.60
CA ILE A 114 4.56 -9.19 -2.45
C ILE A 114 3.86 -10.55 -2.39
N LEU A 115 3.64 -11.20 -3.55
CA LEU A 115 2.90 -12.47 -3.60
C LEU A 115 3.50 -13.55 -2.69
N PRO A 116 4.84 -13.73 -2.58
CA PRO A 116 5.42 -14.72 -1.67
C PRO A 116 5.05 -14.48 -0.20
N GLU A 117 4.95 -13.22 0.22
CA GLU A 117 4.65 -12.89 1.62
C GLU A 117 3.17 -13.07 1.92
N LEU A 118 2.28 -12.71 0.99
CA LEU A 118 0.84 -12.95 1.14
C LEU A 118 0.49 -14.45 1.13
N THR A 119 1.13 -15.24 0.27
CA THR A 119 0.92 -16.70 0.26
C THR A 119 1.49 -17.34 1.53
N GLY A 120 2.66 -16.90 2.00
CA GLY A 120 3.22 -17.32 3.28
C GLY A 120 2.29 -17.06 4.47
N LEU A 121 1.65 -15.87 4.53
CA LEU A 121 0.65 -15.56 5.55
C LEU A 121 -0.57 -16.48 5.48
N LEU A 122 -1.09 -16.75 4.28
CA LEU A 122 -2.21 -17.68 4.10
C LEU A 122 -1.85 -19.10 4.52
N SER A 123 -0.66 -19.58 4.16
CA SER A 123 -0.18 -20.92 4.51
C SER A 123 0.09 -21.08 6.01
N SER A 124 0.47 -20.00 6.71
CA SER A 124 0.68 -20.01 8.16
C SER A 124 -0.64 -20.04 8.95
N GLY A 125 -1.75 -19.74 8.27
CA GLY A 125 -3.10 -19.91 8.77
C GLY A 125 -3.63 -18.76 9.65
N PRO A 126 -4.88 -18.85 10.12
CA PRO A 126 -5.59 -17.75 10.78
C PRO A 126 -4.89 -17.17 12.01
N ARG A 127 -4.05 -17.95 12.71
CA ARG A 127 -3.37 -17.52 13.93
C ARG A 127 -2.40 -16.36 13.66
N GLU A 128 -1.59 -16.47 12.61
CA GLU A 128 -0.61 -15.44 12.23
C GLU A 128 -1.29 -14.16 11.69
N MET A 129 -2.54 -14.28 11.24
CA MET A 129 -3.37 -13.15 10.78
C MET A 129 -4.27 -12.58 11.89
N GLY A 130 -3.93 -12.82 13.16
CA GLY A 130 -4.66 -12.30 14.32
C GLY A 130 -6.07 -12.89 14.50
N LYS A 131 -6.37 -14.04 13.88
CA LYS A 131 -7.69 -14.69 13.83
C LYS A 131 -8.80 -13.73 13.38
N ASN A 132 -8.49 -12.86 12.42
CA ASN A 132 -9.42 -11.87 11.90
C ASN A 132 -9.90 -12.27 10.50
N ASP A 133 -11.19 -12.62 10.38
CA ASP A 133 -11.81 -13.03 9.12
C ASP A 133 -11.72 -11.94 8.03
N ASP A 134 -11.82 -10.66 8.39
CA ASP A 134 -11.65 -9.55 7.45
C ASP A 134 -10.25 -9.51 6.88
N THR A 135 -9.23 -9.73 7.73
CA THR A 135 -7.83 -9.76 7.29
C THR A 135 -7.62 -10.92 6.33
N ILE A 136 -8.13 -12.11 6.66
CA ILE A 136 -8.03 -13.30 5.80
C ILE A 136 -8.71 -13.04 4.45
N ALA A 137 -9.95 -12.54 4.46
CA ALA A 137 -10.69 -12.21 3.25
C ALA A 137 -9.96 -11.17 2.39
N THR A 138 -9.39 -10.14 3.02
CA THR A 138 -8.63 -9.09 2.34
C THR A 138 -7.33 -9.64 1.73
N THR A 139 -6.61 -10.50 2.44
CA THR A 139 -5.43 -11.20 1.91
C THR A 139 -5.80 -12.05 0.70
N CYS A 140 -6.84 -12.88 0.80
CA CYS A 140 -7.33 -13.71 -0.30
C CYS A 140 -7.74 -12.87 -1.52
N ASN A 141 -8.46 -11.77 -1.30
CA ASN A 141 -8.86 -10.87 -2.38
C ASN A 141 -7.66 -10.19 -3.04
N THR A 142 -6.64 -9.84 -2.26
CA THR A 142 -5.40 -9.25 -2.77
C THR A 142 -4.66 -10.26 -3.65
N VAL A 143 -4.43 -11.48 -3.15
CA VAL A 143 -3.78 -12.56 -3.91
C VAL A 143 -4.52 -12.85 -5.21
N ARG A 144 -5.86 -12.99 -5.15
CA ARG A 144 -6.70 -13.18 -6.35
C ARG A 144 -6.54 -12.04 -7.35
N SER A 145 -6.54 -10.79 -6.90
CA SER A 145 -6.42 -9.62 -7.77
C SER A 145 -5.06 -9.56 -8.46
N LEU A 146 -4.00 -9.96 -7.76
CA LEU A 146 -2.65 -10.03 -8.32
C LEU A 146 -2.52 -11.17 -9.34
N MET A 147 -3.02 -12.36 -9.03
CA MET A 147 -2.98 -13.51 -9.94
C MET A 147 -3.78 -13.29 -11.22
N LEU A 148 -4.92 -12.59 -11.15
CA LEU A 148 -5.71 -12.26 -12.35
C LEU A 148 -5.10 -11.13 -13.18
N GLY A 149 -4.29 -10.27 -12.55
CA GLY A 149 -3.67 -9.11 -13.20
C GLY A 149 -2.26 -9.37 -13.73
N ASP A 150 -1.67 -10.53 -13.44
CA ASP A 150 -0.34 -10.94 -13.89
C ASP A 150 -0.44 -12.22 -14.76
N PRO A 151 -0.82 -12.08 -16.04
CA PRO A 151 -0.94 -13.21 -16.96
C PRO A 151 0.44 -13.60 -17.50
N GLU A 152 1.32 -14.13 -16.66
CA GLU A 152 2.69 -14.61 -16.97
C GLU A 152 3.64 -13.61 -17.68
#